data_AF-A0A940A7R5-F1
#
_entry.id   AF-A0A940A7R5-F1
#
_cell.length_a   1.000
_cell.length_b   1.000
_cell.length_c   1.000
_cell.angle_alpha   90.00
_cell.angle_beta   90.00
_cell.angle_gamma   90.00
#
_symmetry.space_group_name_H-M   'P 1'
#
loop_
_entity.id
_entity.type
_entity.pdbx_description
1 polymer ?
#
loop_
_entity_poly.entity_id
_entity_poly.type
_entity_poly.pdbx_seq_one_letter_code
_entity_poly.pdbx_strand_id
1 'polypeptide(L)'
;MRRFSIIVFVFALLALTSCADRRYFQVTGYAQGGTYSIKYRGASVGPEVVRAKVDSLLSVVDFTLSGYNKNSLLSKLNRGDSVVLTPMFAEVYRLSYEMWELSGGAFDAACGPLFDIWGFGFTSVEMPSDALVAQTLASCGTGRLVS
;
A
#
# COMPACT_ATOMS: atom_id res chain seq x y z
N MET A 1 16.94 -56.51 -30.58
CA MET A 1 15.55 -56.13 -30.23
C MET A 1 15.38 -55.75 -28.75
N ARG A 2 15.77 -56.58 -27.77
CA ARG A 2 15.58 -56.30 -26.32
C ARG A 2 16.20 -54.99 -25.80
N ARG A 3 17.39 -54.61 -26.29
CA ARG A 3 18.06 -53.34 -25.89
C ARG A 3 17.38 -52.08 -26.44
N PHE A 4 16.78 -52.18 -27.64
CA PHE A 4 16.05 -51.08 -28.27
C PHE A 4 14.74 -50.79 -27.52
N SER A 5 14.02 -51.84 -27.11
CA SER A 5 12.80 -51.71 -26.30
C SER A 5 13.06 -51.06 -24.93
N ILE A 6 14.21 -51.34 -24.30
CA ILE A 6 14.58 -50.71 -23.02
C ILE A 6 14.86 -49.21 -23.21
N ILE A 7 15.57 -48.83 -24.27
CA ILE A 7 15.86 -47.42 -24.55
C ILE A 7 14.56 -46.63 -24.80
N VAL A 8 13.64 -47.19 -25.59
CA VAL A 8 12.33 -46.58 -25.84
C VAL A 8 11.51 -46.44 -24.54
N PHE A 9 11.54 -47.44 -23.66
CA PHE A 9 10.84 -47.40 -22.38
C PHE A 9 11.44 -46.35 -21.42
N VAL A 10 12.77 -46.25 -21.35
CA VAL A 10 13.46 -45.22 -20.55
C VAL A 10 13.18 -43.83 -21.10
N PHE A 11 13.16 -43.64 -22.42
CA PHE A 11 12.82 -42.37 -23.05
C PHE A 11 11.36 -41.98 -22.79
N ALA A 12 10.44 -42.96 -22.81
CA ALA A 12 9.04 -42.75 -22.45
C ALA A 12 8.85 -42.37 -20.98
N LEU A 13 9.60 -43.00 -20.05
CA LEU A 13 9.62 -42.63 -18.64
C LEU A 13 10.20 -41.23 -18.40
N LEU A 14 11.27 -40.86 -19.10
CA LEU A 14 11.85 -39.52 -19.04
C LEU A 14 10.89 -38.46 -19.59
N ALA A 15 10.14 -38.78 -20.66
CA ALA A 15 9.11 -37.89 -21.22
C ALA A 15 7.96 -37.60 -20.22
N LEU A 16 7.66 -38.52 -19.29
CA LEU A 16 6.64 -38.32 -18.24
C LEU A 16 7.11 -37.37 -17.13
N THR A 17 8.41 -37.08 -17.01
CA THR A 17 8.95 -36.17 -15.97
C THR A 17 8.92 -34.69 -16.38
N SER A 18 8.54 -34.37 -17.62
CA SER A 18 8.55 -33.00 -18.15
C SER A 18 7.26 -32.20 -17.82
N CYS A 19 6.60 -32.48 -16.70
CA CYS A 19 5.48 -31.67 -16.24
C CYS A 19 6.00 -30.51 -15.40
N ALA A 20 6.35 -29.40 -16.05
CA ALA A 20 6.60 -28.15 -15.33
C ALA A 20 5.27 -27.68 -14.72
N ASP A 21 5.20 -27.58 -13.39
CA ASP A 21 4.02 -27.04 -12.69
C ASP A 21 3.80 -25.57 -13.11
N ARG A 22 2.84 -25.37 -14.01
CA ARG A 22 2.46 -24.07 -14.57
C ARG A 22 1.24 -23.45 -13.87
N ARG A 23 0.85 -23.97 -12.70
CA ARG A 23 -0.32 -23.46 -11.98
C ARG A 23 -0.11 -22.00 -11.57
N TYR A 24 -1.16 -21.21 -11.78
CA TYR A 24 -1.27 -19.88 -11.21
C TYR A 24 -1.93 -19.98 -9.84
N PHE A 25 -1.42 -19.20 -8.90
CA PHE A 25 -2.05 -18.96 -7.62
C PHE A 25 -2.65 -17.56 -7.61
N GLN A 26 -3.75 -17.40 -6.86
CA GLN A 26 -4.38 -16.12 -6.63
C GLN A 26 -4.56 -15.92 -5.12
N VAL A 27 -4.16 -14.75 -4.63
CA VAL A 27 -4.36 -14.32 -3.25
C VAL A 27 -5.15 -13.02 -3.29
N THR A 28 -6.25 -12.97 -2.55
CA THR A 28 -7.10 -11.79 -2.42
C THR A 28 -7.29 -11.45 -0.95
N GLY A 29 -7.51 -10.19 -0.65
CA GLY A 29 -7.78 -9.71 0.70
C GLY A 29 -8.32 -8.29 0.73
N TYR A 30 -8.58 -7.81 1.93
CA TYR A 30 -9.03 -6.45 2.21
C TYR A 30 -7.91 -5.68 2.88
N ALA A 31 -7.67 -4.43 2.47
CA ALA A 31 -6.74 -3.53 3.12
C ALA A 31 -7.03 -2.08 2.71
N GLN A 32 -6.73 -1.12 3.59
CA GLN A 32 -6.70 0.31 3.28
C GLN A 32 -7.99 0.85 2.64
N GLY A 33 -9.15 0.36 3.09
CA GLY A 33 -10.46 0.76 2.56
C GLY A 33 -10.87 0.11 1.23
N GLY A 34 -10.08 -0.84 0.72
CA GLY A 34 -10.35 -1.54 -0.53
C GLY A 34 -10.02 -3.04 -0.50
N THR A 35 -9.83 -3.60 -1.69
CA THR A 35 -9.42 -5.00 -1.89
C THR A 35 -8.15 -5.07 -2.74
N TYR A 36 -7.35 -6.12 -2.52
CA TYR A 36 -6.20 -6.45 -3.35
C TYR A 36 -6.37 -7.82 -4.00
N SER A 37 -5.71 -8.02 -5.14
CA SER A 37 -5.66 -9.29 -5.86
C SER A 37 -4.28 -9.50 -6.47
N ILE A 38 -3.59 -10.54 -6.02
CA ILE A 38 -2.24 -10.90 -6.45
C ILE A 38 -2.33 -12.22 -7.18
N LYS A 39 -1.91 -12.23 -8.45
CA LYS A 39 -1.80 -13.44 -9.28
C LYS A 39 -0.33 -13.70 -9.57
N TYR A 40 0.13 -14.91 -9.30
CA TYR A 40 1.52 -15.28 -9.52
C TYR A 40 1.65 -16.73 -9.96
N ARG A 41 2.82 -17.07 -10.50
CA ARG A 41 3.19 -18.42 -10.91
C ARG A 41 4.48 -18.80 -10.19
N GLY A 42 4.48 -19.92 -9.49
CA GLY A 42 5.68 -20.40 -8.80
C GLY A 42 5.37 -21.62 -7.95
N ALA A 43 6.03 -22.74 -8.24
CA ALA A 43 5.81 -24.02 -7.55
C ALA A 43 6.41 -24.05 -6.13
N SER A 44 7.25 -23.08 -5.77
CA SER A 44 8.06 -23.10 -4.55
C SER A 44 7.46 -22.32 -3.37
N VAL A 45 6.42 -21.49 -3.58
CA VAL A 45 5.79 -20.70 -2.52
C VAL A 45 4.28 -20.85 -2.62
N GLY A 46 3.65 -21.36 -1.56
CA GLY A 46 2.20 -21.52 -1.50
C GLY A 46 1.46 -20.20 -1.23
N PRO A 47 0.15 -20.11 -1.57
CA PRO A 47 -0.65 -18.90 -1.43
C PRO A 47 -0.73 -18.37 0.00
N GLU A 48 -0.70 -19.24 1.02
CA GLU A 48 -0.74 -18.79 2.42
C GLU A 48 0.54 -18.08 2.87
N VAL A 49 1.71 -18.50 2.36
CA VAL A 49 2.97 -17.81 2.64
C VAL A 49 2.96 -16.42 2.00
N VAL A 50 2.44 -16.31 0.77
CA VAL A 50 2.29 -15.01 0.09
C VAL A 50 1.31 -14.12 0.85
N ARG A 51 0.15 -14.65 1.25
CA ARG A 51 -0.85 -13.93 2.07
C ARG A 51 -0.22 -13.36 3.34
N ALA A 52 0.44 -14.19 4.13
CA ALA A 52 1.07 -13.76 5.39
C ALA A 52 2.09 -12.64 5.17
N LYS A 53 2.91 -12.71 4.11
CA LYS A 53 3.87 -11.66 3.77
C LYS A 53 3.18 -10.36 3.33
N VAL A 54 2.14 -10.47 2.51
CA VAL A 54 1.38 -9.31 2.02
C VAL A 54 0.67 -8.61 3.18
N ASP A 55 0.00 -9.38 4.04
CA ASP A 55 -0.68 -8.84 5.22
C ASP A 55 0.30 -8.17 6.19
N SER A 56 1.50 -8.76 6.37
CA SER A 56 2.57 -8.14 7.17
C SER A 56 3.03 -6.80 6.57
N LEU A 57 3.25 -6.74 5.25
CA LEU A 57 3.62 -5.48 4.57
C LEU A 57 2.52 -4.43 4.69
N LEU A 58 1.26 -4.81 4.44
CA LEU A 58 0.12 -3.90 4.51
C LEU A 58 -0.12 -3.40 5.94
N SER A 59 0.14 -4.23 6.96
CA SER A 59 0.10 -3.81 8.36
C SER A 59 1.16 -2.76 8.68
N VAL A 60 2.38 -2.88 8.13
CA VAL A 60 3.43 -1.85 8.26
C VAL A 60 2.99 -0.55 7.60
N VAL A 61 2.38 -0.62 6.42
CA VAL A 61 1.86 0.57 5.72
C VAL A 61 0.75 1.24 6.53
N ASP A 62 -0.21 0.47 7.07
CA ASP A 62 -1.28 1.01 7.93
C ASP A 62 -0.69 1.69 9.18
N PHE A 63 0.21 1.01 9.89
CA PHE A 63 0.84 1.59 11.07
C PHE A 63 1.68 2.85 10.76
N THR A 64 2.20 2.97 9.54
CA THR A 64 3.02 4.12 9.15
C THR A 64 2.16 5.31 8.69
N LEU A 65 1.19 5.06 7.80
CA LEU A 65 0.57 6.11 6.97
C LEU A 65 -0.95 6.25 7.14
N SER A 66 -1.59 5.40 7.96
CA SER A 66 -3.05 5.44 8.07
C SER A 66 -3.53 6.68 8.82
N GLY A 67 -4.37 7.50 8.18
CA GLY A 67 -5.09 8.59 8.84
C GLY A 67 -6.21 8.11 9.77
N TYR A 68 -6.63 6.84 9.65
CA TYR A 68 -7.71 6.23 10.44
C TYR A 68 -7.23 5.50 11.69
N ASN A 69 -6.03 4.93 11.64
CA ASN A 69 -5.44 4.28 12.79
C ASN A 69 -4.84 5.33 13.74
N LYS A 70 -5.52 5.59 14.86
CA LYS A 70 -5.07 6.57 15.88
C LYS A 70 -3.65 6.34 16.40
N ASN A 71 -3.14 5.10 16.30
CA ASN A 71 -1.81 4.71 16.75
C ASN A 71 -0.74 4.79 15.65
N SER A 72 -1.12 5.11 14.41
CA SER A 72 -0.18 5.23 13.30
C SER A 72 0.81 6.38 13.52
N LEU A 73 1.95 6.33 12.83
CA LEU A 73 2.93 7.41 12.87
C LEU A 73 2.35 8.71 12.30
N LEU A 74 1.61 8.65 11.19
CA LEU A 74 0.93 9.82 10.62
C LEU A 74 -0.05 10.46 11.61
N SER A 75 -0.94 9.67 12.23
CA SER A 75 -1.91 10.22 13.17
C SER A 75 -1.26 10.78 14.44
N LYS A 76 -0.16 10.19 14.90
CA LYS A 76 0.64 10.74 16.00
C LYS A 76 1.29 12.08 15.61
N LEU A 77 1.94 12.12 14.44
CA LEU A 77 2.55 13.35 13.90
C LEU A 77 1.50 14.47 13.77
N ASN A 78 0.32 14.16 13.23
CA ASN A 78 -0.76 15.13 13.06
C ASN A 78 -1.30 15.70 14.39
N ARG A 79 -1.13 14.98 15.51
CA ARG A 79 -1.47 15.48 16.86
C ARG A 79 -0.35 16.30 17.51
N GLY A 80 0.82 16.38 16.87
CA GLY A 80 2.02 16.99 17.44
C GLY A 80 2.80 16.08 18.39
N ASP A 81 2.53 14.77 18.40
CA ASP A 81 3.30 13.82 19.19
C ASP A 81 4.74 13.72 18.63
N SER A 82 5.73 13.55 19.51
CA SER A 82 7.10 13.24 19.08
C SER A 82 7.14 11.82 18.51
N VAL A 83 7.54 11.70 17.24
CA VAL A 83 7.62 10.42 16.52
C VAL A 83 9.00 10.24 15.90
N VAL A 84 9.50 9.01 15.93
CA VAL A 84 10.66 8.62 15.13
C VAL A 84 10.15 8.17 13.77
N LEU A 85 10.53 8.90 12.73
CA LEU A 85 10.10 8.60 11.36
C LEU A 85 10.79 7.34 10.84
N THR A 86 10.02 6.45 10.23
CA THR A 86 10.57 5.28 9.53
C THR A 86 11.09 5.69 8.15
N PRO A 87 11.99 4.90 7.54
CA PRO A 87 12.43 5.14 6.16
C PRO A 87 11.27 5.23 5.16
N MET A 88 10.22 4.41 5.34
CA MET A 88 9.01 4.48 4.52
C MET A 88 8.29 5.83 4.66
N PHE A 89 8.12 6.31 5.90
CA PHE A 89 7.48 7.61 6.13
C PHE A 89 8.29 8.73 5.47
N ALA A 90 9.61 8.75 5.70
CA ALA A 90 10.50 9.76 5.13
C ALA A 90 10.45 9.78 3.60
N GLU A 91 10.44 8.61 2.95
CA GLU A 91 10.36 8.52 1.50
C GLU A 91 9.01 8.98 0.95
N VAL A 92 7.90 8.56 1.57
CA VAL A 92 6.55 8.99 1.16
C VAL A 92 6.37 10.49 1.36
N TYR A 93 6.92 11.03 2.44
CA TYR A 93 6.94 12.46 2.71
C TYR A 93 7.72 13.22 1.64
N ARG A 94 8.94 12.76 1.30
CA ARG A 94 9.77 13.32 0.24
C ARG A 94 9.05 13.31 -1.11
N LEU A 95 8.45 12.18 -1.47
CA LEU A 95 7.66 12.03 -2.71
C LEU A 95 6.43 12.93 -2.72
N SER A 96 5.78 13.13 -1.57
CA SER A 96 4.62 14.02 -1.47
C SER A 96 4.99 15.47 -1.76
N TYR A 97 6.16 15.90 -1.29
CA TYR A 97 6.71 17.22 -1.62
C TYR A 97 7.07 17.33 -3.11
N GLU A 98 7.77 16.33 -3.66
CA GLU A 98 8.13 16.31 -5.09
C GLU A 98 6.88 16.40 -5.99
N MET A 99 5.81 15.68 -5.65
CA MET A 99 4.54 15.75 -6.38
C MET A 99 3.84 17.11 -6.21
N TRP A 100 3.93 17.73 -5.04
CA TRP A 100 3.42 19.09 -4.83
C TRP A 100 4.13 20.10 -5.75
N GLU A 101 5.46 20.03 -5.85
CA GLU A 101 6.23 20.89 -6.77
C GLU A 101 5.88 20.62 -8.24
N LEU A 102 5.92 19.35 -8.67
CA LEU A 102 5.67 18.95 -10.05
C LEU A 102 4.26 19.31 -10.53
N SER A 103 3.29 19.35 -9.61
CA SER A 103 1.89 19.68 -9.92
C SER A 103 1.56 21.17 -9.75
N GLY A 104 2.51 22.01 -9.36
CA GLY A 104 2.25 23.42 -9.05
C GLY A 104 1.28 23.61 -7.88
N GLY A 105 1.27 22.69 -6.92
CA GLY A 105 0.40 22.68 -5.75
C GLY A 105 -0.97 22.02 -5.94
N ALA A 106 -1.26 21.43 -7.12
CA ALA A 106 -2.53 20.73 -7.34
C ALA A 106 -2.61 19.40 -6.55
N PHE A 107 -1.47 18.73 -6.33
CA PHE A 107 -1.34 17.65 -5.36
C PHE A 107 -0.84 18.24 -4.03
N ASP A 108 -1.60 18.07 -2.94
CA ASP A 108 -1.20 18.53 -1.61
C ASP A 108 -1.57 17.51 -0.53
N ALA A 109 -0.55 16.89 0.06
CA ALA A 109 -0.73 15.86 1.09
C ALA A 109 -1.07 16.44 2.48
N ALA A 110 -0.96 17.76 2.66
CA ALA A 110 -1.16 18.47 3.93
C ALA A 110 -2.54 19.17 4.03
N CYS A 111 -3.51 18.74 3.22
CA CYS A 111 -4.87 19.29 3.22
C CYS A 111 -5.82 18.58 4.20
N GLY A 112 -5.32 17.68 5.06
CA GLY A 112 -6.11 16.92 6.05
C GLY A 112 -7.17 17.74 6.80
N PRO A 113 -6.83 18.91 7.37
CA PRO A 113 -7.81 19.76 8.05
C PRO A 113 -8.99 20.20 7.17
N LEU A 114 -8.79 20.39 5.86
CA LEU A 114 -9.89 20.67 4.93
C LEU A 114 -10.79 19.45 4.76
N PHE A 115 -10.24 18.26 4.59
CA PHE A 115 -11.05 17.03 4.51
C PHE A 115 -11.93 16.83 5.75
N ASP A 116 -11.42 17.17 6.94
CA ASP A 116 -12.16 17.09 8.19
C ASP A 116 -13.38 18.04 8.19
N ILE A 117 -13.20 19.33 7.91
CA ILE A 117 -14.32 20.30 7.95
C ILE A 117 -15.38 20.07 6.86
N TRP A 118 -15.01 19.35 5.79
CA TRP A 118 -15.92 18.95 4.71
C TRP A 118 -16.58 17.58 4.94
N GLY A 119 -16.30 16.92 6.06
CA GLY A 119 -16.93 15.64 6.44
C GLY A 119 -16.36 14.42 5.71
N PHE A 120 -15.22 14.53 5.03
CA PHE A 120 -14.50 13.39 4.46
C PHE A 120 -13.63 12.67 5.50
N GLY A 121 -13.30 13.36 6.60
CA GLY A 121 -12.56 12.83 7.74
C GLY A 121 -13.45 12.35 8.89
N PHE A 122 -13.08 12.67 10.13
CA PHE A 122 -13.75 12.15 11.34
C PHE A 122 -14.79 13.10 11.95
N THR A 123 -15.08 14.23 11.28
CA THR A 123 -15.88 15.33 11.83
C THR A 123 -17.16 15.61 11.02
N SER A 124 -17.89 16.66 11.42
CA SER A 124 -19.27 17.00 11.03
C SER A 124 -19.57 16.90 9.52
N VAL A 125 -20.81 16.52 9.20
CA VAL A 125 -21.41 16.46 7.85
C VAL A 125 -22.12 17.77 7.45
N GLU A 126 -22.01 18.81 8.26
CA GLU A 126 -22.55 20.13 7.93
C GLU A 126 -21.63 20.88 6.95
N MET A 127 -22.24 21.62 6.01
CA MET A 127 -21.49 22.45 5.07
C MET A 127 -20.68 23.53 5.82
N PRO A 128 -19.35 23.60 5.64
CA PRO A 128 -18.54 24.61 6.31
C PRO A 128 -18.83 26.00 5.73
N SER A 129 -18.78 27.02 6.58
CA SER A 129 -18.85 28.41 6.12
C SER A 129 -17.57 28.83 5.40
N ASP A 130 -17.67 29.79 4.48
CA ASP A 130 -16.50 30.36 3.78
C ASP A 130 -15.43 30.87 4.76
N ALA A 131 -15.84 31.44 5.89
CA ALA A 131 -14.94 31.91 6.94
C ALA A 131 -14.15 30.75 7.58
N LEU A 132 -14.82 29.62 7.86
CA LEU A 132 -14.17 28.43 8.37
C LEU A 132 -13.20 27.84 7.34
N VAL A 133 -13.61 27.75 6.07
CA VAL A 133 -12.75 27.28 4.97
C VAL A 133 -11.48 28.13 4.86
N ALA A 134 -11.63 29.46 4.85
CA ALA A 134 -10.49 30.39 4.76
C ALA A 134 -9.54 30.26 5.97
N GLN A 135 -10.09 30.10 7.18
CA GLN A 135 -9.30 29.88 8.39
C GLN A 135 -8.53 28.56 8.34
N THR A 136 -9.18 27.47 7.94
CA THR A 136 -8.57 26.13 7.86
C THR A 136 -7.52 26.07 6.75
N LEU A 137 -7.73 26.75 5.63
CA LEU A 137 -6.74 26.84 4.56
C LEU A 137 -5.42 27.45 5.06
N ALA A 138 -5.47 28.35 6.04
CA ALA A 138 -4.29 28.96 6.64
C ALA A 138 -3.44 27.99 7.49
N SER A 139 -3.88 26.77 7.78
CA SER A 139 -3.07 25.71 8.41
C SER A 139 -2.68 24.58 7.45
N CYS A 140 -3.15 24.63 6.20
CA CYS A 140 -2.87 23.61 5.18
C CYS A 140 -1.69 24.03 4.29
N GLY A 141 -1.10 23.03 3.63
CA GLY A 141 -0.12 23.26 2.56
C GLY A 141 1.16 22.45 2.73
N THR A 142 1.47 21.58 1.77
CA THR A 142 2.69 20.76 1.79
C THR A 142 3.96 21.62 1.81
N GLY A 143 3.94 22.77 1.13
CA GLY A 143 5.04 23.75 1.19
C GLY A 143 5.33 24.33 2.58
N ARG A 144 4.43 24.20 3.55
CA ARG A 144 4.65 24.62 4.95
C ARG A 144 5.33 23.55 5.80
N LEU A 145 5.36 22.30 5.33
CA LEU A 145 5.94 21.20 6.09
C LEU A 145 7.48 21.15 5.94
N VAL A 146 8.04 21.99 5.08
CA VAL A 146 9.47 21.98 4.69
C VAL A 146 10.24 23.19 5.22
N SER A 147 9.60 24.03 6.05
CA SER A 147 10.22 25.17 6.74
C SER A 147 10.81 24.80 8.09
#